data_AF-A0A924J5M2-F1
#
_entry.id   AF-A0A924J5M2-F1
#
_cell.length_a   1.000
_cell.length_b   1.000
_cell.length_c   1.000
_cell.angle_alpha   90.00
_cell.angle_beta   90.00
_cell.angle_gamma   90.00
#
_symmetry.space_group_name_H-M   'P 1'
#
loop_
_entity.id
_entity.type
_entity.pdbx_description
1 polymer ?
#
loop_
_entity_poly.entity_id
_entity_poly.type
_entity_poly.pdbx_seq_one_letter_code
_entity_poly.pdbx_strand_id
1 'polypeptide(L)'
;MRTAMMHRTLVTLGVAGLAACGDSTGGGSTGTVTVRLTDAPIDKVQSATVWISKVYLLGSANDDASRLTISDQKFEYNLLSLQNGVTAALGSADIPIGTYTQLRLVVDSAKIVLKAPLTFADGTSQRTLFVPSGEQSGLKVNFASPVQVTAGETVLVADFDVSRSFLLTGQAAAPNGATFKPVIHATVQNVAASIAGTVTPASAKAGLAAVNAATGDTVATTLADAVTGAYRLRFLSPGTYNVLAKGTADGSMFSATKSNVVVGASQDLTGVNLP
;
A
#
# COMPACT_ATOMS: atom_id res chain seq x y z
N MET A 1 13.53 -49.10 67.26
CA MET A 1 12.34 -49.16 66.39
C MET A 1 11.84 -47.74 66.21
N ARG A 2 11.89 -47.23 64.98
CA ARG A 2 11.34 -45.95 64.47
C ARG A 2 12.07 -44.64 64.82
N THR A 3 12.86 -44.24 63.82
CA THR A 3 13.53 -42.97 63.53
C THR A 3 12.54 -41.80 63.45
N ALA A 4 12.84 -40.67 64.11
CA ALA A 4 12.21 -39.37 63.87
C ALA A 4 13.20 -38.49 63.11
N MET A 5 12.90 -38.19 61.85
CA MET A 5 13.71 -37.31 61.01
C MET A 5 12.86 -36.08 60.67
N MET A 6 13.35 -34.91 61.12
CA MET A 6 13.05 -33.59 60.54
C MET A 6 13.17 -33.65 59.01
N HIS A 7 12.46 -32.78 58.27
CA HIS A 7 12.96 -32.08 57.05
C HIS A 7 11.84 -31.12 56.56
N ARG A 8 12.01 -29.82 56.78
CA ARG A 8 12.40 -28.79 55.79
C ARG A 8 11.29 -28.47 54.77
N THR A 9 10.56 -27.42 55.09
CA THR A 9 9.65 -26.66 54.24
C THR A 9 10.35 -26.24 52.93
N LEU A 10 9.81 -26.65 51.78
CA LEU A 10 10.22 -26.17 50.47
C LEU A 10 9.08 -25.31 49.90
N VAL A 11 9.36 -24.03 49.70
CA VAL A 11 8.46 -23.04 49.11
C VAL A 11 8.41 -23.27 47.59
N THR A 12 7.25 -23.65 47.08
CA THR A 12 7.00 -23.83 45.64
C THR A 12 6.66 -22.49 45.01
N LEU A 13 7.57 -21.96 44.18
CA LEU A 13 7.35 -20.77 43.38
C LEU A 13 6.54 -21.14 42.13
N GLY A 14 5.23 -20.85 42.15
CA GLY A 14 4.33 -21.08 41.02
C GLY A 14 4.57 -20.03 39.92
N VAL A 15 5.18 -20.45 38.82
CA VAL A 15 5.24 -19.66 37.58
C VAL A 15 3.92 -19.84 36.85
N ALA A 16 3.11 -18.77 36.80
CA ALA A 16 1.92 -18.69 35.99
C ALA A 16 2.32 -18.69 34.51
N GLY A 17 1.94 -19.75 33.79
CA GLY A 17 2.04 -19.79 32.33
C GLY A 17 1.00 -18.87 31.72
N LEU A 18 1.43 -17.68 31.29
CA LEU A 18 0.70 -16.90 30.31
C LEU A 18 0.82 -17.64 28.97
N ALA A 19 -0.19 -18.45 28.66
CA ALA A 19 -0.46 -18.89 27.30
C ALA A 19 -0.86 -17.67 26.48
N ALA A 20 0.12 -16.97 25.91
CA ALA A 20 -0.12 -16.08 24.80
C ALA A 20 -0.51 -16.96 23.60
N CYS A 21 -1.81 -17.03 23.32
CA CYS A 21 -2.30 -17.37 21.99
C CYS A 21 -1.66 -16.37 21.02
N GLY A 22 -0.60 -16.79 20.34
CA GLY A 22 -0.25 -16.22 19.05
C GLY A 22 -1.35 -16.65 18.09
N ASP A 23 -2.29 -15.76 17.86
CA ASP A 23 -3.34 -15.91 16.85
C ASP A 23 -2.65 -15.91 15.48
N SER A 24 -2.17 -17.07 15.05
CA SER A 24 -1.65 -17.30 13.72
C SER A 24 -2.83 -17.43 12.77
N THR A 25 -3.45 -16.29 12.46
CA THR A 25 -4.45 -16.17 11.41
C THR A 25 -3.73 -16.16 10.06
N GLY A 26 -3.67 -17.36 9.44
CA GLY A 26 -3.50 -17.60 8.02
C GLY A 26 -2.47 -16.73 7.27
N GLY A 27 -1.26 -17.27 7.08
CA GLY A 27 -0.32 -16.77 6.08
C GLY A 27 -0.85 -16.99 4.66
N GLY A 28 -1.86 -16.21 4.27
CA GLY A 28 -2.27 -16.07 2.88
C GLY A 28 -1.23 -15.24 2.14
N SER A 29 -0.92 -15.62 0.90
CA SER A 29 -0.04 -14.83 0.04
C SER A 29 -0.54 -13.39 -0.07
N THR A 30 0.36 -12.41 0.10
CA THR A 30 0.08 -10.98 -0.02
C THR A 30 0.72 -10.38 -1.28
N GLY A 31 0.16 -9.27 -1.75
CA GLY A 31 0.76 -8.36 -2.72
C GLY A 31 0.89 -6.96 -2.13
N THR A 32 1.88 -6.19 -2.57
CA THR A 32 2.02 -4.79 -2.16
C THR A 32 1.05 -3.92 -2.95
N VAL A 33 0.22 -3.14 -2.27
CA VAL A 33 -0.66 -2.14 -2.89
C VAL A 33 -0.14 -0.76 -2.55
N THR A 34 0.22 0.00 -3.58
CA THR A 34 0.63 1.41 -3.45
C THR A 34 -0.48 2.30 -4.00
N VAL A 35 -0.89 3.31 -3.24
CA VAL A 35 -1.92 4.27 -3.68
C VAL A 35 -1.28 5.63 -3.92
N ARG A 36 -1.60 6.24 -5.05
CA ARG A 36 -1.16 7.58 -5.45
C ARG A 36 -2.36 8.47 -5.74
N LEU A 37 -2.20 9.77 -5.56
CA LEU A 37 -3.20 10.81 -5.82
C LEU A 37 -2.75 11.72 -6.96
N THR A 38 -3.67 12.07 -7.85
CA THR A 38 -3.50 13.05 -8.94
C THR A 38 -4.80 13.83 -9.15
N ASP A 39 -4.76 14.92 -9.92
CA ASP A 39 -5.90 15.77 -10.25
C ASP A 39 -6.03 16.02 -11.76
N ALA A 40 -7.27 16.14 -12.21
CA ALA A 40 -7.60 16.61 -13.55
C ALA A 40 -7.52 18.16 -13.61
N PRO A 41 -6.96 18.74 -14.69
CA PRO A 41 -6.68 20.18 -14.77
C PRO A 41 -7.93 21.08 -14.61
N ILE A 42 -7.77 22.19 -13.88
CA ILE A 42 -8.75 23.28 -13.73
C ILE A 42 -8.08 24.67 -13.62
N ASP A 43 -8.72 25.72 -14.14
CA ASP A 43 -8.14 27.08 -14.21
C ASP A 43 -8.81 28.13 -13.28
N LYS A 44 -9.96 27.82 -12.68
CA LYS A 44 -10.77 28.82 -11.94
C LYS A 44 -10.41 29.02 -10.46
N VAL A 45 -9.56 28.16 -9.90
CA VAL A 45 -9.22 28.17 -8.47
C VAL A 45 -7.71 28.29 -8.30
N GLN A 46 -7.27 28.95 -7.24
CA GLN A 46 -5.85 29.07 -6.91
C GLN A 46 -5.35 27.81 -6.21
N SER A 47 -6.15 27.24 -5.31
CA SER A 47 -5.85 25.98 -4.64
C SER A 47 -7.12 25.26 -4.21
N ALA A 48 -7.04 23.93 -4.18
CA ALA A 48 -8.04 23.03 -3.65
C ALA A 48 -7.30 22.03 -2.77
N THR A 49 -7.43 22.21 -1.45
CA THR A 49 -6.68 21.45 -0.46
C THR A 49 -7.59 20.44 0.22
N VAL A 50 -7.11 19.21 0.38
CA VAL A 50 -7.78 18.16 1.18
C VAL A 50 -6.82 17.61 2.24
N TRP A 51 -7.36 17.31 3.42
CA TRP A 51 -6.63 16.63 4.49
C TRP A 51 -7.11 15.20 4.59
N ILE A 52 -6.24 14.26 4.24
CA ILE A 52 -6.54 12.82 4.21
C ILE A 52 -5.86 12.19 5.43
N SER A 53 -6.64 11.49 6.25
CA SER A 53 -6.16 10.87 7.50
C SER A 53 -6.08 9.35 7.43
N LYS A 54 -6.79 8.72 6.49
CA LYS A 54 -6.76 7.26 6.33
C LYS A 54 -7.08 6.84 4.92
N VAL A 55 -6.41 5.78 4.46
CA VAL A 55 -6.64 5.11 3.19
C VAL A 55 -6.81 3.63 3.44
N TYR A 56 -7.88 3.05 2.91
CA TYR A 56 -8.12 1.61 3.06
C TYR A 56 -8.87 1.00 1.88
N LEU A 57 -8.66 -0.29 1.70
CA LEU A 57 -9.26 -1.12 0.67
C LEU A 57 -10.37 -1.99 1.28
N LEU A 58 -11.42 -2.26 0.51
CA LEU A 58 -12.48 -3.20 0.88
C LEU A 58 -12.68 -4.25 -0.20
N GLY A 59 -12.85 -5.49 0.25
CA GLY A 59 -13.23 -6.63 -0.58
C GLY A 59 -14.69 -6.59 -1.03
N SER A 60 -15.25 -7.75 -1.38
CA SER A 60 -16.66 -7.91 -1.72
C SER A 60 -17.58 -8.02 -0.50
N ALA A 61 -17.06 -8.47 0.66
CA ALA A 61 -17.75 -8.36 1.93
C ALA A 61 -17.68 -6.89 2.38
N ASN A 62 -18.82 -6.21 2.50
CA ASN A 62 -18.91 -4.83 3.01
C ASN A 62 -19.09 -4.86 4.54
N ASP A 63 -18.15 -5.45 5.27
CA ASP A 63 -18.14 -5.39 6.74
C ASP A 63 -16.90 -4.64 7.25
N ASP A 64 -16.97 -4.09 8.46
CA ASP A 64 -15.86 -3.33 9.04
C ASP A 64 -14.63 -4.20 9.35
N ALA A 65 -14.83 -5.52 9.50
CA ALA A 65 -13.76 -6.49 9.69
C ALA A 65 -12.90 -6.72 8.42
N SER A 66 -13.43 -6.38 7.24
CA SER A 66 -12.76 -6.52 5.94
C SER A 66 -11.94 -5.29 5.52
N ARG A 67 -11.86 -4.24 6.35
CA ARG A 67 -11.14 -3.01 6.04
C ARG A 67 -9.62 -3.23 6.13
N LEU A 68 -8.95 -3.19 4.98
CA LEU A 68 -7.50 -3.32 4.93
C LEU A 68 -6.85 -1.95 4.82
N THR A 69 -6.19 -1.53 5.90
CA THR A 69 -5.57 -0.20 5.98
C THR A 69 -4.31 -0.16 5.13
N ILE A 70 -4.21 0.84 4.26
CA ILE A 70 -3.02 1.14 3.44
C ILE A 70 -2.20 2.26 4.10
N SER A 71 -2.88 3.23 4.72
CA SER A 71 -2.26 4.31 5.47
C SER A 71 -3.23 4.84 6.51
N ASP A 72 -2.72 5.22 7.68
CA ASP A 72 -3.40 5.93 8.76
C ASP A 72 -2.70 7.27 9.09
N GLN A 73 -1.79 7.69 8.22
CA GLN A 73 -1.03 8.92 8.37
C GLN A 73 -1.81 10.09 7.80
N LYS A 74 -1.81 11.20 8.56
CA LYS A 74 -2.49 12.43 8.16
C LYS A 74 -1.59 13.28 7.28
N PHE A 75 -2.07 13.56 6.08
CA PHE A 75 -1.38 14.39 5.10
C PHE A 75 -2.29 15.44 4.47
N GLU A 76 -1.68 16.55 4.09
CA GLU A 76 -2.31 17.64 3.35
C GLU A 76 -1.91 17.56 1.88
N TYR A 77 -2.89 17.69 0.98
CA TYR A 77 -2.65 17.69 -0.46
C TYR A 77 -3.33 18.89 -1.11
N ASN A 78 -2.55 19.76 -1.76
CA ASN A 78 -3.08 20.72 -2.72
C ASN A 78 -3.23 20.03 -4.07
N LEU A 79 -4.46 19.73 -4.46
CA LEU A 79 -4.79 18.95 -5.66
C LEU A 79 -4.28 19.62 -6.94
N LEU A 80 -4.25 20.96 -7.01
CA LEU A 80 -3.75 21.67 -8.18
C LEU A 80 -2.24 21.51 -8.39
N SER A 81 -1.50 21.05 -7.38
CA SER A 81 -0.08 20.71 -7.54
C SER A 81 0.14 19.32 -8.17
N LEU A 82 -0.93 18.53 -8.32
CA LEU A 82 -0.89 17.13 -8.75
C LEU A 82 -1.48 16.95 -10.16
N GLN A 83 -1.35 17.98 -11.00
CA GLN A 83 -1.82 17.97 -12.39
C GLN A 83 -0.70 17.56 -13.35
N ASN A 84 -1.02 17.29 -14.62
CA ASN A 84 -0.07 17.00 -15.70
C ASN A 84 0.86 15.79 -15.40
N GLY A 85 0.30 14.73 -14.81
CA GLY A 85 1.04 13.49 -14.50
C GLY A 85 1.85 13.54 -13.20
N VAL A 86 1.83 14.67 -12.48
CA VAL A 86 2.37 14.74 -11.12
C VAL A 86 1.45 13.97 -10.17
N THR A 87 2.03 13.14 -9.32
CA THR A 87 1.29 12.32 -8.36
C THR A 87 1.94 12.39 -6.98
N ALA A 88 1.14 12.31 -5.93
CA ALA A 88 1.59 12.18 -4.55
C ALA A 88 1.28 10.79 -4.00
N ALA A 89 2.15 10.23 -3.14
CA ALA A 89 1.88 8.96 -2.49
C ALA A 89 0.87 9.14 -1.34
N LEU A 90 -0.14 8.27 -1.29
CA LEU A 90 -1.09 8.19 -0.17
C LEU A 90 -0.72 7.09 0.83
N GLY A 91 0.06 6.11 0.42
CA GLY A 91 0.54 5.01 1.26
C GLY A 91 0.83 3.74 0.47
N SER A 92 1.39 2.75 1.18
CA SER A 92 1.63 1.41 0.66
C SER A 92 1.49 0.37 1.77
N ALA A 93 0.92 -0.79 1.47
CA ALA A 93 0.78 -1.89 2.42
C ALA A 93 0.79 -3.26 1.71
N ASP A 94 1.18 -4.30 2.44
CA ASP A 94 1.00 -5.69 2.01
C ASP A 94 -0.45 -6.13 2.28
N ILE A 95 -1.17 -6.41 1.20
CA ILE A 95 -2.60 -6.71 1.16
C ILE A 95 -2.77 -8.17 0.72
N PRO A 96 -3.63 -8.99 1.35
CA PRO A 96 -3.92 -10.33 0.90
C PRO A 96 -4.33 -10.36 -0.59
N ILE A 97 -3.80 -11.33 -1.33
CA ILE A 97 -4.17 -11.54 -2.72
C ILE A 97 -5.68 -11.75 -2.83
N GLY A 98 -6.33 -11.10 -3.79
CA GLY A 98 -7.77 -11.19 -3.96
C GLY A 98 -8.38 -10.05 -4.76
N THR A 99 -9.70 -10.06 -4.84
CA THR A 99 -10.50 -9.04 -5.56
C THR A 99 -11.04 -8.00 -4.60
N TYR A 100 -10.83 -6.74 -4.93
CA TYR A 100 -11.26 -5.59 -4.13
C TYR A 100 -12.14 -4.66 -4.94
N THR A 101 -13.21 -4.17 -4.30
CA THR A 101 -14.27 -3.44 -5.00
C THR A 101 -14.31 -1.96 -4.65
N GLN A 102 -13.64 -1.55 -3.57
CA GLN A 102 -13.62 -0.15 -3.14
C GLN A 102 -12.26 0.25 -2.57
N LEU A 103 -11.87 1.48 -2.89
CA LEU A 103 -10.86 2.26 -2.18
C LEU A 103 -11.57 3.40 -1.46
N ARG A 104 -11.18 3.66 -0.22
CA ARG A 104 -11.76 4.69 0.64
C ARG A 104 -10.69 5.65 1.13
N LEU A 105 -11.00 6.94 1.04
CA LEU A 105 -10.16 8.03 1.57
C LEU A 105 -10.93 8.73 2.70
N VAL A 106 -10.48 8.61 3.93
CA VAL A 106 -11.02 9.40 5.04
C VAL A 106 -10.45 10.82 4.90
N VAL A 107 -11.35 11.77 4.66
CA VAL A 107 -11.02 13.17 4.42
C VAL A 107 -11.62 13.98 5.55
N ASP A 108 -10.75 14.59 6.36
CA ASP A 108 -11.15 15.35 7.55
C ASP A 108 -11.68 16.74 7.17
N SER A 109 -11.10 17.34 6.13
CA SER A 109 -11.45 18.69 5.71
C SER A 109 -11.11 18.92 4.24
N ALA A 110 -11.81 19.86 3.63
CA ALA A 110 -11.53 20.37 2.28
C ALA A 110 -11.58 21.90 2.30
N LYS A 111 -10.68 22.55 1.57
CA LYS A 111 -10.59 24.02 1.47
C LYS A 111 -10.38 24.44 0.03
N ILE A 112 -11.05 25.50 -0.39
CA ILE A 112 -10.89 26.13 -1.70
C ILE A 112 -10.43 27.57 -1.52
N VAL A 113 -9.50 28.01 -2.39
CA VAL A 113 -9.08 29.41 -2.53
C VAL A 113 -9.32 29.84 -3.99
N LEU A 114 -10.05 30.93 -4.17
CA LEU A 114 -10.34 31.50 -5.49
C LEU A 114 -9.12 32.24 -6.06
N LYS A 115 -8.96 32.19 -7.37
CA LYS A 115 -7.90 32.91 -8.08
C LYS A 115 -8.27 34.38 -8.20
N ALA A 116 -7.38 35.27 -7.79
CA ALA A 116 -7.59 36.72 -7.95
C ALA A 116 -7.87 37.07 -9.44
N PRO A 117 -8.75 38.05 -9.73
CA PRO A 117 -9.42 38.96 -8.79
C PRO A 117 -10.73 38.43 -8.19
N LEU A 118 -11.07 37.15 -8.37
CA LEU A 118 -12.34 36.60 -7.91
C LEU A 118 -12.41 36.50 -6.37
N THR A 119 -13.50 36.96 -5.79
CA THR A 119 -13.84 36.78 -4.37
C THR A 119 -15.25 36.23 -4.22
N PHE A 120 -15.55 35.65 -3.06
CA PHE A 120 -16.92 35.40 -2.66
C PHE A 120 -17.66 36.73 -2.43
N ALA A 121 -19.00 36.67 -2.41
CA ALA A 121 -19.87 37.84 -2.25
C ALA A 121 -19.65 38.60 -0.92
N ASP A 122 -19.06 37.95 0.09
CA ASP A 122 -18.69 38.56 1.37
C ASP A 122 -17.27 39.17 1.37
N GLY A 123 -16.60 39.20 0.22
CA GLY A 123 -15.24 39.73 0.05
C GLY A 123 -14.11 38.77 0.43
N THR A 124 -14.41 37.57 0.95
CA THR A 124 -13.38 36.56 1.23
C THR A 124 -12.90 35.87 -0.04
N SER A 125 -11.69 35.30 -0.02
CA SER A 125 -11.15 34.51 -1.14
C SER A 125 -11.18 33.01 -0.90
N GLN A 126 -11.58 32.55 0.28
CA GLN A 126 -11.47 31.15 0.68
C GLN A 126 -12.68 30.62 1.45
N ARG A 127 -12.92 29.31 1.33
CA ARG A 127 -13.92 28.57 2.10
C ARG A 127 -13.38 27.23 2.55
N THR A 128 -13.60 26.91 3.83
CA THR A 128 -13.55 25.53 4.32
C THR A 128 -14.91 24.89 4.04
N LEU A 129 -14.90 23.67 3.51
CA LEU A 129 -16.08 22.96 3.04
C LEU A 129 -16.38 21.77 3.94
N PHE A 130 -17.66 21.54 4.15
CA PHE A 130 -18.14 20.31 4.77
C PHE A 130 -17.77 19.11 3.89
N VAL A 131 -17.26 18.04 4.51
CA VAL A 131 -16.91 16.80 3.82
C VAL A 131 -17.99 15.74 4.08
N PRO A 132 -18.85 15.43 3.09
CA PRO A 132 -19.89 14.43 3.28
C PRO A 132 -19.29 13.06 3.57
N SER A 133 -19.71 12.43 4.67
CA SER A 133 -19.30 11.07 5.07
C SER A 133 -17.78 10.85 5.27
N GLY A 134 -16.97 11.92 5.22
CA GLY A 134 -15.51 11.87 5.21
C GLY A 134 -14.95 11.18 6.44
N GLU A 135 -15.37 11.62 7.63
CA GLU A 135 -14.87 11.12 8.91
C GLU A 135 -15.45 9.74 9.31
N GLN A 136 -16.63 9.38 8.79
CA GLN A 136 -17.36 8.18 9.23
C GLN A 136 -17.04 6.94 8.39
N SER A 137 -17.11 7.07 7.06
CA SER A 137 -16.97 5.93 6.12
C SER A 137 -16.00 6.18 4.98
N GLY A 138 -15.34 7.35 4.97
CA GLY A 138 -14.46 7.77 3.90
C GLY A 138 -15.17 8.03 2.57
N LEU A 139 -14.58 8.92 1.80
CA LEU A 139 -14.97 9.18 0.42
C LEU A 139 -14.70 7.93 -0.42
N LYS A 140 -15.73 7.48 -1.15
CA LYS A 140 -15.61 6.36 -2.07
C LYS A 140 -14.82 6.78 -3.31
N VAL A 141 -13.79 6.02 -3.63
CA VAL A 141 -13.07 6.09 -4.90
C VAL A 141 -13.61 5.00 -5.81
N ASN A 142 -14.07 5.40 -7.00
CA ASN A 142 -14.70 4.48 -7.94
C ASN A 142 -13.64 3.77 -8.80
N PHE A 143 -13.69 2.45 -8.86
CA PHE A 143 -12.94 1.69 -9.86
C PHE A 143 -13.78 1.51 -11.12
N ALA A 144 -13.14 1.52 -12.29
CA ALA A 144 -13.80 1.12 -13.54
C ALA A 144 -14.16 -0.38 -13.55
N SER A 145 -13.40 -1.20 -12.82
CA SER A 145 -13.61 -2.63 -12.62
C SER A 145 -12.98 -3.05 -11.28
N PRO A 146 -13.44 -4.13 -10.62
CA PRO A 146 -12.80 -4.61 -9.40
C PRO A 146 -11.29 -4.79 -9.56
N VAL A 147 -10.52 -4.35 -8.58
CA VAL A 147 -9.05 -4.44 -8.57
C VAL A 147 -8.65 -5.85 -8.15
N GLN A 148 -7.75 -6.47 -8.91
CA GLN A 148 -7.10 -7.72 -8.52
C GLN A 148 -5.76 -7.40 -7.88
N VAL A 149 -5.62 -7.68 -6.59
CA VAL A 149 -4.32 -7.69 -5.92
C VAL A 149 -3.71 -9.06 -6.18
N THR A 150 -2.60 -9.09 -6.92
CA THR A 150 -1.79 -10.27 -7.15
C THR A 150 -0.51 -10.16 -6.33
N ALA A 151 0.27 -11.24 -6.29
CA ALA A 151 1.58 -11.14 -5.68
C ALA A 151 2.51 -10.30 -6.57
N GLY A 152 3.22 -9.35 -5.96
CA GLY A 152 3.92 -8.28 -6.68
C GLY A 152 3.47 -6.91 -6.19
N GLU A 153 3.51 -5.90 -7.06
CA GLU A 153 2.97 -4.57 -6.74
C GLU A 153 1.78 -4.23 -7.63
N THR A 154 0.72 -3.75 -6.98
CA THR A 154 -0.43 -3.10 -7.62
C THR A 154 -0.39 -1.62 -7.28
N VAL A 155 -0.17 -0.75 -8.27
CA VAL A 155 -0.25 0.71 -8.06
C VAL A 155 -1.63 1.20 -8.47
N LEU A 156 -2.33 1.84 -7.55
CA LEU A 156 -3.61 2.50 -7.77
C LEU A 156 -3.39 4.00 -7.87
N VAL A 157 -3.78 4.61 -8.98
CA VAL A 157 -3.76 6.07 -9.14
C VAL A 157 -5.18 6.59 -8.99
N ALA A 158 -5.44 7.25 -7.87
CA ALA A 158 -6.67 7.97 -7.59
C ALA A 158 -6.61 9.36 -8.26
N ASP A 159 -7.42 9.53 -9.29
CA ASP A 159 -7.70 10.79 -9.98
C ASP A 159 -8.87 11.49 -9.27
N PHE A 160 -8.55 12.61 -8.65
CA PHE A 160 -9.50 13.49 -7.99
C PHE A 160 -9.93 14.55 -8.98
N ASP A 161 -11.21 14.63 -9.33
CA ASP A 161 -11.67 15.65 -10.26
C ASP A 161 -12.05 16.92 -9.49
N VAL A 162 -11.12 17.87 -9.35
CA VAL A 162 -11.38 19.11 -8.62
C VAL A 162 -12.54 19.89 -9.25
N SER A 163 -12.68 19.87 -10.58
CA SER A 163 -13.71 20.64 -11.30
C SER A 163 -15.14 20.21 -10.98
N ARG A 164 -15.35 18.91 -10.80
CA ARG A 164 -16.65 18.35 -10.39
C ARG A 164 -16.80 18.27 -8.87
N SER A 165 -15.70 18.29 -8.14
CA SER A 165 -15.70 18.16 -6.69
C SER A 165 -15.91 19.48 -5.94
N PHE A 166 -15.42 20.59 -6.48
CA PHE A 166 -15.53 21.91 -5.86
C PHE A 166 -16.45 22.80 -6.70
N LEU A 167 -17.70 22.89 -6.28
CA LEU A 167 -18.74 23.62 -7.02
C LEU A 167 -19.00 24.98 -6.38
N LEU A 168 -18.65 26.05 -7.09
CA LEU A 168 -19.04 27.41 -6.69
C LEU A 168 -20.56 27.58 -6.83
N THR A 169 -21.18 28.26 -5.86
CA THR A 169 -22.63 28.51 -5.83
C THR A 169 -22.92 30.01 -5.94
N GLY A 170 -24.05 30.38 -6.54
CA GLY A 170 -24.41 31.77 -6.78
C GLY A 170 -23.89 32.30 -8.12
N GLN A 171 -23.65 33.62 -8.21
CA GLN A 171 -23.25 34.27 -9.45
C GLN A 171 -21.78 33.98 -9.79
N ALA A 172 -21.46 33.78 -11.07
CA ALA A 172 -20.11 33.41 -11.50
C ALA A 172 -19.05 34.47 -11.19
N ALA A 173 -19.43 35.76 -11.23
CA ALA A 173 -18.52 36.88 -10.96
C ALA A 173 -18.32 37.15 -9.45
N ALA A 174 -19.24 36.70 -8.61
CA ALA A 174 -19.19 36.84 -7.16
C ALA A 174 -19.96 35.68 -6.50
N PRO A 175 -19.34 34.49 -6.38
CA PRO A 175 -19.99 33.34 -5.80
C PRO A 175 -20.43 33.60 -4.36
N ASN A 176 -21.61 33.12 -3.98
CA ASN A 176 -22.10 33.25 -2.60
C ASN A 176 -21.44 32.20 -1.69
N GLY A 177 -21.01 31.07 -2.25
CA GLY A 177 -20.36 30.00 -1.51
C GLY A 177 -19.77 28.94 -2.41
N ALA A 178 -19.42 27.81 -1.80
CA ALA A 178 -18.91 26.63 -2.49
C ALA A 178 -19.41 25.36 -1.79
N THR A 179 -19.61 24.30 -2.56
CA THR A 179 -20.04 22.99 -2.08
C THR A 179 -19.03 21.94 -2.51
N PHE A 180 -18.74 20.99 -1.62
CA PHE A 180 -17.86 19.86 -1.90
C PHE A 180 -18.68 18.60 -2.23
N LYS A 181 -18.52 18.08 -3.45
CA LYS A 181 -19.15 16.85 -3.97
C LYS A 181 -18.09 15.94 -4.58
N PRO A 182 -17.30 15.23 -3.76
CA PRO A 182 -16.09 14.56 -4.22
C PRO A 182 -16.37 13.54 -5.32
N VAL A 183 -15.63 13.68 -6.42
CA VAL A 183 -15.64 12.76 -7.56
C VAL A 183 -14.22 12.24 -7.74
N ILE A 184 -14.01 10.97 -7.40
CA ILE A 184 -12.70 10.33 -7.43
C ILE A 184 -12.80 9.01 -8.17
N HIS A 185 -11.91 8.80 -9.13
CA HIS A 185 -11.78 7.55 -9.87
C HIS A 185 -10.39 6.97 -9.64
N ALA A 186 -10.28 5.67 -9.45
CA ALA A 186 -8.98 5.03 -9.40
C ALA A 186 -8.79 4.13 -10.63
N THR A 187 -7.62 4.24 -11.22
CA THR A 187 -7.14 3.33 -12.26
C THR A 187 -6.00 2.49 -11.71
N VAL A 188 -5.93 1.24 -12.17
CA VAL A 188 -4.79 0.39 -11.89
C VAL A 188 -3.69 0.79 -12.86
N GLN A 189 -2.62 1.37 -12.33
CA GLN A 189 -1.38 1.54 -13.05
C GLN A 189 -0.51 0.33 -12.72
N ASN A 190 -0.76 -0.80 -13.39
CA ASN A 190 0.20 -1.92 -13.36
C ASN A 190 1.56 -1.38 -13.90
N VAL A 191 2.75 -1.92 -13.57
CA VAL A 191 3.20 -3.23 -14.05
C VAL A 191 4.45 -3.70 -13.28
N ALA A 192 4.28 -4.29 -12.10
CA ALA A 192 5.40 -4.85 -11.34
C ALA A 192 5.15 -6.32 -11.00
N ALA A 193 5.83 -7.20 -11.71
CA ALA A 193 5.89 -8.63 -11.46
C ALA A 193 6.73 -8.96 -10.22
N SER A 194 6.64 -10.21 -9.78
CA SER A 194 7.52 -10.77 -8.78
C SER A 194 8.04 -12.16 -9.17
N ILE A 195 9.20 -12.51 -8.63
CA ILE A 195 9.81 -13.84 -8.72
C ILE A 195 9.94 -14.37 -7.30
N ALA A 196 9.44 -15.58 -7.06
CA ALA A 196 9.52 -16.27 -5.78
C ALA A 196 10.01 -17.72 -5.94
N GLY A 197 10.69 -18.21 -4.90
CA GLY A 197 11.22 -19.56 -4.84
C GLY A 197 11.92 -19.82 -3.51
N THR A 198 12.73 -20.87 -3.47
CA THR A 198 13.56 -21.22 -2.31
C THR A 198 15.05 -21.29 -2.69
N VAL A 199 15.91 -20.97 -1.73
CA VAL A 199 17.34 -21.24 -1.76
C VAL A 199 17.65 -22.41 -0.83
N THR A 200 18.33 -23.44 -1.33
CA THR A 200 18.80 -24.58 -0.52
C THR A 200 20.32 -24.57 -0.48
N PRO A 201 20.98 -24.83 0.66
CA PRO A 201 20.41 -24.94 1.99
C PRO A 201 19.96 -23.57 2.53
N ALA A 202 18.90 -23.53 3.34
CA ALA A 202 18.41 -22.29 3.96
C ALA A 202 19.45 -21.64 4.90
N SER A 203 20.37 -22.43 5.46
CA SER A 203 21.50 -21.97 6.27
C SER A 203 22.44 -21.01 5.52
N ALA A 204 22.37 -20.98 4.18
CA ALA A 204 23.11 -20.04 3.34
C ALA A 204 22.75 -18.57 3.62
N LYS A 205 21.55 -18.30 4.16
CA LYS A 205 21.00 -16.95 4.44
C LYS A 205 21.23 -16.00 3.26
N ALA A 206 20.93 -16.48 2.05
CA ALA A 206 21.37 -15.84 0.84
C ALA A 206 20.72 -14.47 0.63
N GLY A 207 21.51 -13.51 0.16
CA GLY A 207 21.04 -12.32 -0.53
C GLY A 207 20.75 -12.65 -1.99
N LEU A 208 19.59 -12.20 -2.47
CA LEU A 208 19.07 -12.46 -3.80
C LEU A 208 19.08 -11.19 -4.62
N ALA A 209 19.36 -11.31 -5.92
CA ALA A 209 19.30 -10.24 -6.89
C ALA A 209 18.60 -10.69 -8.17
N ALA A 210 17.67 -9.88 -8.68
CA ALA A 210 17.17 -9.97 -10.05
C ALA A 210 18.04 -9.09 -10.95
N VAL A 211 18.73 -9.71 -11.91
CA VAL A 211 19.57 -9.02 -12.89
C VAL A 211 18.86 -9.05 -14.24
N ASN A 212 18.61 -7.89 -14.84
CA ASN A 212 17.99 -7.79 -16.16
C ASN A 212 18.90 -8.46 -17.21
N ALA A 213 18.38 -9.45 -17.95
CA ALA A 213 19.20 -10.22 -18.89
C ALA A 213 19.67 -9.42 -20.11
N ALA A 214 18.97 -8.33 -20.46
CA ALA A 214 19.33 -7.46 -21.59
C ALA A 214 20.36 -6.40 -21.22
N THR A 215 20.25 -5.78 -20.03
CA THR A 215 21.13 -4.67 -19.61
C THR A 215 22.25 -5.11 -18.67
N GLY A 216 22.08 -6.23 -17.96
CA GLY A 216 22.99 -6.65 -16.89
C GLY A 216 22.79 -5.92 -15.56
N ASP A 217 21.81 -5.02 -15.47
CA ASP A 217 21.56 -4.24 -14.25
C ASP A 217 20.86 -5.07 -13.18
N THR A 218 21.26 -4.88 -11.93
CA THR A 218 20.49 -5.38 -10.78
C THR A 218 19.31 -4.46 -10.53
N VAL A 219 18.10 -4.97 -10.68
CA VAL A 219 16.87 -4.16 -10.60
C VAL A 219 16.05 -4.40 -9.34
N ALA A 220 16.29 -5.53 -8.65
CA ALA A 220 15.65 -5.83 -7.37
C ALA A 220 16.56 -6.72 -6.54
N THR A 221 16.48 -6.56 -5.22
CA THR A 221 17.20 -7.39 -4.25
C THR A 221 16.29 -7.79 -3.11
N THR A 222 16.56 -8.93 -2.48
CA THR A 222 15.84 -9.39 -1.28
C THR A 222 16.75 -10.31 -0.46
N LEU A 223 16.30 -10.73 0.71
CA LEU A 223 16.94 -11.76 1.53
C LEU A 223 16.07 -13.02 1.55
N ALA A 224 16.70 -14.19 1.50
CA ALA A 224 16.03 -15.44 1.78
C ALA A 224 15.75 -15.57 3.29
N ASP A 225 14.61 -16.16 3.62
CA ASP A 225 14.27 -16.54 4.98
C ASP A 225 15.30 -17.53 5.55
N ALA A 226 15.80 -17.26 6.75
CA ALA A 226 16.93 -17.99 7.33
C ALA A 226 16.60 -19.43 7.77
N VAL A 227 15.32 -19.79 7.84
CA VAL A 227 14.86 -21.11 8.28
C VAL A 227 14.37 -21.94 7.09
N THR A 228 13.59 -21.32 6.21
CA THR A 228 12.90 -21.98 5.10
C THR A 228 13.60 -21.79 3.75
N GLY A 229 14.48 -20.80 3.63
CA GLY A 229 15.14 -20.43 2.37
C GLY A 229 14.21 -19.72 1.39
N ALA A 230 12.95 -19.45 1.75
CA ALA A 230 11.98 -18.79 0.88
C ALA A 230 12.39 -17.34 0.60
N TYR A 231 12.22 -16.89 -0.64
CA TYR A 231 12.53 -15.50 -1.03
C TYR A 231 11.49 -14.96 -2.02
N ARG A 232 11.44 -13.62 -2.15
CA ARG A 232 10.59 -12.94 -3.14
C ARG A 232 11.22 -11.64 -3.62
N LEU A 233 11.50 -11.55 -4.92
CA LEU A 233 11.95 -10.35 -5.63
C LEU A 233 10.71 -9.66 -6.20
N ARG A 234 10.46 -8.41 -5.82
CA ARG A 234 9.27 -7.63 -6.20
C ARG A 234 9.66 -6.48 -7.14
N PHE A 235 8.66 -5.80 -7.70
CA PHE A 235 8.84 -4.58 -8.50
C PHE A 235 9.53 -4.78 -9.85
N LEU A 236 9.40 -5.97 -10.45
CA LEU A 236 10.04 -6.29 -11.72
C LEU A 236 9.16 -5.85 -12.90
N SER A 237 9.70 -5.02 -13.80
CA SER A 237 9.03 -4.81 -15.09
C SER A 237 8.96 -6.13 -15.88
N PRO A 238 8.01 -6.28 -16.81
CA PRO A 238 7.98 -7.45 -17.68
C PRO A 238 9.30 -7.59 -18.44
N GLY A 239 9.86 -8.79 -18.46
CA GLY A 239 11.18 -9.00 -19.02
C GLY A 239 11.78 -10.35 -18.66
N THR A 240 13.05 -10.51 -19.03
CA THR A 240 13.83 -11.72 -18.73
C THR A 240 14.93 -11.37 -17.73
N TYR A 241 15.08 -12.21 -16.71
CA TYR A 241 15.99 -11.97 -15.59
C TYR A 241 16.88 -13.18 -15.33
N ASN A 242 18.07 -12.90 -14.80
CA ASN A 242 18.88 -13.89 -14.10
C ASN A 242 18.71 -13.64 -12.60
N VAL A 243 18.33 -14.68 -11.85
CA VAL A 243 18.22 -14.62 -10.39
C VAL A 243 19.51 -15.17 -9.79
N LEU A 244 20.22 -14.34 -9.02
CA LEU A 244 21.46 -14.70 -8.36
C LEU A 244 21.22 -14.79 -6.86
N ALA A 245 21.78 -15.81 -6.21
CA ALA A 245 21.82 -15.97 -4.77
C ALA A 245 23.27 -16.00 -4.31
N LYS A 246 23.62 -15.25 -3.25
CA LYS A 246 24.95 -15.26 -2.63
C LYS A 246 24.82 -15.27 -1.11
N GLY A 247 25.64 -16.07 -0.44
CA GLY A 247 25.60 -16.19 1.02
C GLY A 247 26.76 -17.01 1.57
N THR A 248 26.55 -17.62 2.73
CA THR A 248 27.54 -18.49 3.38
C THR A 248 26.83 -19.69 3.98
N ALA A 249 27.21 -20.89 3.58
CA ALA A 249 26.70 -22.14 4.13
C ALA A 249 27.89 -22.94 4.69
N ASP A 250 27.75 -23.46 5.91
CA ASP A 250 28.76 -24.31 6.57
C ASP A 250 30.18 -23.72 6.56
N GLY A 251 30.29 -22.40 6.75
CA GLY A 251 31.57 -21.68 6.77
C GLY A 251 32.20 -21.43 5.41
N SER A 252 31.54 -21.81 4.30
CA SER A 252 32.01 -21.62 2.94
C SER A 252 31.11 -20.66 2.16
N MET A 253 31.70 -19.96 1.18
CA MET A 253 30.95 -19.09 0.27
C MET A 253 29.93 -19.90 -0.52
N PHE A 254 28.70 -19.42 -0.56
CA PHE A 254 27.60 -19.97 -1.35
C PHE A 254 27.26 -19.03 -2.51
N SER A 255 27.06 -19.58 -3.71
CA SER A 255 26.58 -18.83 -4.87
C SER A 255 25.79 -19.74 -5.81
N ALA A 256 24.62 -19.28 -6.26
CA ALA A 256 23.79 -19.96 -7.24
C ALA A 256 23.14 -18.97 -8.21
N THR A 257 22.84 -19.42 -9.43
CA THR A 257 22.19 -18.59 -10.45
C THR A 257 21.14 -19.39 -11.20
N LYS A 258 19.95 -18.79 -11.39
CA LYS A 258 18.92 -19.27 -12.32
C LYS A 258 18.76 -18.26 -13.46
N SER A 259 19.13 -18.68 -14.67
CA SER A 259 19.07 -17.82 -15.85
C SER A 259 17.75 -17.93 -16.61
N ASN A 260 17.48 -16.94 -17.47
CA ASN A 260 16.33 -16.90 -18.40
C ASN A 260 14.96 -17.02 -17.71
N VAL A 261 14.81 -16.36 -16.57
CA VAL A 261 13.55 -16.28 -15.83
C VAL A 261 12.67 -15.20 -16.47
N VAL A 262 11.64 -15.62 -17.20
CA VAL A 262 10.73 -14.71 -17.93
C VAL A 262 9.53 -14.36 -17.04
N VAL A 263 9.29 -13.06 -16.85
CA VAL A 263 8.10 -12.55 -16.16
C VAL A 263 7.30 -11.59 -17.03
N GLY A 264 5.98 -11.77 -17.05
CA GLY A 264 5.01 -10.92 -17.73
C GLY A 264 4.45 -9.82 -16.83
N ALA A 265 3.53 -9.01 -17.38
CA ALA A 265 2.84 -7.95 -16.65
C ALA A 265 2.10 -8.46 -15.41
N SER A 266 2.45 -7.90 -14.24
CA SER A 266 1.85 -8.22 -12.93
C SER A 266 1.85 -9.71 -12.56
N GLN A 267 2.81 -10.46 -13.14
CA GLN A 267 2.94 -11.89 -12.90
C GLN A 267 3.58 -12.16 -11.53
N ASP A 268 3.02 -13.10 -10.78
CA ASP A 268 3.72 -13.79 -9.69
C ASP A 268 4.34 -15.08 -10.22
N LEU A 269 5.63 -15.07 -10.53
CA LEU A 269 6.33 -16.27 -10.96
C LEU A 269 6.90 -17.00 -9.75
N THR A 270 6.28 -18.12 -9.38
CA THR A 270 6.73 -18.99 -8.29
C THR A 270 7.53 -20.19 -8.79
N GLY A 271 8.20 -20.91 -7.88
CA GLY A 271 8.96 -22.13 -8.20
C GLY A 271 10.34 -21.90 -8.81
N VAL A 272 10.88 -20.67 -8.69
CA VAL A 272 12.24 -20.36 -9.13
C VAL A 272 13.22 -20.78 -8.03
N ASN A 273 13.48 -22.07 -7.91
CA ASN A 273 14.31 -22.60 -6.83
C ASN A 273 15.80 -22.60 -7.22
N LEU A 274 16.67 -22.23 -6.27
CA LEU A 274 18.12 -22.26 -6.40
C LEU A 274 18.74 -23.31 -5.47
N PRO A 275 19.68 -24.13 -5.98
CA PRO A 275 20.41 -25.13 -5.20
C PRO A 275 21.59 -24.52 -4.42
#